data_AF-A0A496TLP5-F1
#
_entry.id   AF-A0A496TLP5-F1
#
_cell.length_a   1.000
_cell.length_b   1.000
_cell.length_c   1.000
_cell.angle_alpha   90.00
_cell.angle_beta   90.00
_cell.angle_gamma   90.00
#
_symmetry.space_group_name_H-M   'P 1'
#
loop_
_entity.id
_entity.type
_entity.pdbx_description
1 polymer ?
#
loop_
_entity_poly.entity_id
_entity_poly.type
_entity_poly.pdbx_seq_one_letter_code
_entity_poly.pdbx_strand_id
1 'polypeptide(L)'
;MRKYNLLLVALLTIFSQGMCIDFALGAHAQKHIEKVYSFAPGGYISVNNINGEVIVESWGRNEVKLEVEIEVRASSKHKAEQYLNEVEIVIEEAENRIEIEAEYPWRDQGFGGILSWLFGGGHPKLKVNYHLFTPKEVDMFAKTINGQIQIYEVRGDIEARATNGRIEVKNVAGSINCKTVNGSILAELSEVTKFEEMSFKTVNGSITLRLPKNINANFEAKTVNGHIETDFPITLQGRIDRHRVRGRINKGGGSIYLSTVNGSISVREY
;
A
#
# COMPACT_ATOMS: atom_id res chain seq x y z
N MET A 1 -38.26 -37.92 2.28
CA MET A 1 -37.11 -37.79 1.36
C MET A 1 -37.26 -36.49 0.57
N ARG A 2 -36.21 -35.65 0.60
CA ARG A 2 -35.78 -34.58 -0.33
C ARG A 2 -36.87 -33.67 -0.95
N LYS A 3 -36.94 -32.40 -0.55
CA LYS A 3 -36.19 -31.22 -1.10
C LYS A 3 -36.41 -31.04 -2.60
N TYR A 4 -37.01 -29.91 -3.01
CA TYR A 4 -36.42 -28.84 -3.84
C TYR A 4 -37.52 -27.82 -4.22
N ASN A 5 -37.26 -26.53 -3.97
CA ASN A 5 -37.41 -25.44 -4.96
C ASN A 5 -37.34 -24.08 -4.27
N LEU A 6 -36.23 -23.37 -4.50
CA LEU A 6 -36.19 -21.91 -4.58
C LEU A 6 -34.97 -21.53 -5.42
N LEU A 7 -35.24 -21.27 -6.70
CA LEU A 7 -34.35 -20.63 -7.65
C LEU A 7 -34.37 -19.13 -7.35
N LEU A 8 -33.22 -18.57 -6.96
CA LEU A 8 -32.98 -17.13 -6.95
C LEU A 8 -32.23 -16.78 -8.23
N VAL A 9 -32.87 -16.05 -9.13
CA VAL A 9 -32.27 -15.53 -10.36
C VAL A 9 -31.63 -14.17 -10.04
N ALA A 10 -30.30 -14.10 -10.08
CA ALA A 10 -29.58 -12.83 -10.06
C ALA A 10 -29.33 -12.38 -11.51
N LEU A 11 -29.82 -11.20 -11.87
CA LEU A 11 -29.60 -10.56 -13.16
C LEU A 11 -28.13 -10.10 -13.28
N LEU A 12 -27.45 -10.56 -14.33
CA LEU A 12 -26.14 -10.07 -14.77
C LEU A 12 -26.36 -9.10 -15.94
N THR A 13 -26.13 -7.81 -15.71
CA THR A 13 -26.08 -6.80 -16.77
C THR A 13 -24.69 -6.78 -17.40
N ILE A 14 -24.60 -7.15 -18.68
CA ILE A 14 -23.36 -7.14 -19.47
C ILE A 14 -23.13 -5.72 -19.97
N PHE A 15 -22.04 -5.08 -19.52
CA PHE A 15 -21.58 -3.79 -20.05
C PHE A 15 -20.69 -4.05 -21.28
N SER A 16 -21.05 -3.49 -22.43
CA SER A 16 -20.29 -3.65 -23.69
C SER A 16 -19.04 -2.78 -23.69
N GLN A 17 -17.85 -3.37 -23.89
CA GLN A 17 -16.61 -2.62 -24.12
C GLN A 17 -16.40 -2.36 -25.62
N GLY A 18 -16.19 -1.10 -25.98
CA GLY A 18 -15.71 -0.68 -27.29
C GLY A 18 -14.21 -0.93 -27.42
N MET A 19 -13.80 -1.61 -28.49
CA MET A 19 -12.40 -1.91 -28.80
C MET A 19 -11.79 -0.74 -29.59
N CYS A 20 -10.92 0.05 -28.98
CA CYS A 20 -10.11 1.04 -29.70
C CYS A 20 -8.78 0.38 -30.10
N ILE A 21 -8.40 0.48 -31.38
CA ILE A 21 -7.17 -0.11 -31.93
C ILE A 21 -6.12 0.99 -32.01
N ASP A 22 -5.11 0.94 -31.14
CA ASP A 22 -3.88 1.71 -31.30
C ASP A 22 -2.73 0.79 -31.71
N PHE A 23 -2.11 1.09 -32.85
CA PHE A 23 -0.93 0.42 -33.37
C PHE A 23 0.33 1.22 -32.97
N ALA A 24 1.05 0.76 -31.94
CA ALA A 24 2.53 0.70 -31.87
C ALA A 24 3.04 0.34 -30.44
N LEU A 25 4.10 -0.50 -30.41
CA LEU A 25 4.91 -0.94 -29.25
C LEU A 25 4.30 -2.00 -28.30
N GLY A 26 4.41 -3.27 -28.72
CA GLY A 26 4.08 -4.43 -27.90
C GLY A 26 2.58 -4.70 -27.82
N ALA A 27 2.18 -5.96 -27.86
CA ALA A 27 0.77 -6.27 -27.75
C ALA A 27 0.33 -6.20 -26.28
N HIS A 28 -0.80 -5.54 -26.05
CA HIS A 28 -1.36 -5.25 -24.74
C HIS A 28 -2.70 -5.99 -24.56
N ALA A 29 -2.95 -6.49 -23.36
CA ALA A 29 -4.24 -7.01 -22.93
C ALA A 29 -4.54 -6.51 -21.52
N GLN A 30 -5.81 -6.21 -21.24
CA GLN A 30 -6.23 -5.68 -19.94
C GLN A 30 -7.52 -6.33 -19.44
N LYS A 31 -7.66 -6.45 -18.13
CA LYS A 31 -8.86 -6.96 -17.45
C LYS A 31 -9.17 -6.08 -16.26
N HIS A 32 -10.45 -5.72 -16.11
CA HIS A 32 -10.95 -5.01 -14.95
C HIS A 32 -11.85 -5.94 -14.12
N ILE A 33 -11.66 -5.94 -12.81
CA ILE A 33 -12.45 -6.72 -11.86
C ILE A 33 -12.99 -5.75 -10.81
N GLU A 34 -14.28 -5.84 -10.56
CA GLU A 34 -14.93 -5.10 -9.47
C GLU A 34 -15.62 -6.11 -8.53
N LYS A 35 -15.38 -5.96 -7.23
CA LYS A 35 -15.98 -6.77 -6.16
C LYS A 35 -16.36 -5.88 -4.99
N VAL A 36 -17.43 -6.26 -4.29
CA VAL A 36 -17.90 -5.57 -3.08
C VAL A 36 -18.13 -6.62 -1.99
N TYR A 37 -17.63 -6.33 -0.80
CA TYR A 37 -17.66 -7.20 0.36
C TYR A 37 -18.32 -6.48 1.53
N SER A 38 -19.18 -7.18 2.27
CA SER A 38 -19.64 -6.68 3.57
C SER A 38 -18.46 -6.64 4.53
N PHE A 39 -18.27 -5.51 5.22
CA PHE A 39 -17.11 -5.34 6.10
C PHE A 39 -17.47 -4.38 7.24
N ALA A 40 -17.33 -4.84 8.47
CA ALA A 40 -17.61 -4.02 9.63
C ALA A 40 -16.42 -3.09 9.94
N PRO A 41 -16.65 -1.83 10.34
CA PRO A 41 -15.60 -0.95 10.82
C PRO A 41 -14.72 -1.61 11.90
N GLY A 42 -13.42 -1.35 11.87
CA GLY A 42 -12.41 -1.93 12.77
C GLY A 42 -11.93 -3.33 12.36
N GLY A 43 -12.23 -3.78 11.14
CA GLY A 43 -11.68 -5.02 10.58
C GLY A 43 -10.25 -4.88 10.09
N TYR A 44 -9.71 -5.96 9.52
CA TYR A 44 -8.35 -6.00 8.98
C TYR A 44 -8.35 -6.27 7.48
N ILE A 45 -7.57 -5.50 6.72
CA ILE A 45 -7.35 -5.71 5.28
C ILE A 45 -5.85 -5.87 5.02
N SER A 46 -5.51 -6.91 4.25
CA SER A 46 -4.15 -7.14 3.76
C SER A 46 -4.13 -7.19 2.25
N VAL A 47 -3.21 -6.44 1.63
CA VAL A 47 -2.98 -6.43 0.18
C VAL A 47 -1.52 -6.71 -0.11
N ASN A 48 -1.25 -7.81 -0.80
CA ASN A 48 0.08 -8.15 -1.30
C ASN A 48 0.13 -7.99 -2.82
N ASN A 49 0.99 -7.09 -3.27
CA ASN A 49 1.25 -6.85 -4.67
C ASN A 49 2.73 -7.10 -5.01
N ILE A 50 3.00 -7.40 -6.27
CA ILE A 50 4.35 -7.48 -6.80
C ILE A 50 4.62 -6.33 -7.75
N ASN A 51 3.76 -6.12 -8.74
CA ASN A 51 3.92 -5.09 -9.76
C ASN A 51 2.60 -4.33 -9.92
N GLY A 52 2.65 -3.01 -9.76
CA GLY A 52 1.46 -2.16 -9.81
C GLY A 52 1.24 -1.44 -8.49
N GLU A 53 0.31 -0.49 -8.52
CA GLU A 53 0.02 0.34 -7.37
C GLU A 53 -1.05 -0.25 -6.45
N VAL A 54 -1.03 0.19 -5.20
CA VAL A 54 -2.08 -0.08 -4.22
C VAL A 54 -2.58 1.25 -3.72
N ILE A 55 -3.82 1.59 -4.05
CA ILE A 55 -4.51 2.78 -3.59
C ILE A 55 -5.61 2.31 -2.64
N VAL A 56 -5.67 2.92 -1.46
CA VAL A 56 -6.72 2.70 -0.47
C VAL A 56 -7.29 4.05 -0.07
N GLU A 57 -8.61 4.20 -0.17
CA GLU A 57 -9.33 5.38 0.29
C GLU A 57 -10.57 5.02 1.10
N SER A 58 -11.02 5.94 1.96
CA SER A 58 -12.23 5.74 2.75
C SER A 58 -13.47 6.23 1.99
N TRP A 59 -14.61 5.56 2.12
CA TRP A 59 -15.84 5.93 1.38
C TRP A 59 -17.14 5.98 2.21
N GLY A 60 -17.03 5.95 3.54
CA GLY A 60 -18.17 6.15 4.45
C GLY A 60 -19.23 5.05 4.45
N ARG A 61 -18.94 3.88 3.86
CA ARG A 61 -19.81 2.70 3.85
C ARG A 61 -19.21 1.59 4.70
N ASN A 62 -20.06 0.69 5.22
CA ASN A 62 -19.65 -0.52 5.94
C ASN A 62 -19.46 -1.69 4.98
N GLU A 63 -18.71 -1.42 3.92
CA GLU A 63 -18.40 -2.35 2.84
C GLU A 63 -17.01 -2.02 2.34
N VAL A 64 -16.35 -3.01 1.75
CA VAL A 64 -15.11 -2.80 1.00
C VAL A 64 -15.42 -3.00 -0.47
N LYS A 65 -15.14 -1.99 -1.29
CA LYS A 65 -15.11 -2.13 -2.76
C LYS A 65 -13.68 -2.33 -3.20
N LEU A 66 -13.45 -3.37 -3.98
CA LEU A 66 -12.18 -3.69 -4.60
C LEU A 66 -12.34 -3.53 -6.11
N GLU A 67 -11.57 -2.62 -6.67
CA GLU A 67 -11.34 -2.49 -8.11
C GLU A 67 -9.92 -2.97 -8.42
N VAL A 68 -9.80 -3.87 -9.40
CA VAL A 68 -8.51 -4.39 -9.85
C VAL A 68 -8.38 -4.17 -11.35
N GLU A 69 -7.29 -3.54 -11.76
CA GLU A 69 -6.90 -3.43 -13.16
C GLU A 69 -5.64 -4.25 -13.40
N ILE A 70 -5.75 -5.23 -14.30
CA ILE A 70 -4.66 -6.13 -14.66
C ILE A 70 -4.24 -5.77 -16.08
N GLU A 71 -2.98 -5.39 -16.25
CA GLU A 71 -2.37 -5.09 -17.56
C GLU A 71 -1.26 -6.10 -17.87
N VAL A 72 -1.30 -6.66 -19.08
CA VAL A 72 -0.27 -7.56 -19.60
C VAL A 72 0.31 -6.99 -20.88
N ARG A 73 1.64 -6.91 -20.97
CA ARG A 73 2.36 -6.67 -22.22
C ARG A 73 3.24 -7.86 -22.58
N ALA A 74 3.08 -8.33 -23.81
CA ALA A 74 3.81 -9.47 -24.36
C ALA A 74 4.22 -9.24 -25.83
N SER A 75 4.94 -10.21 -26.40
CA SER A 75 5.42 -10.15 -27.79
C SER A 75 4.29 -10.24 -28.84
N SER A 76 3.09 -10.68 -28.46
CA SER A 76 1.94 -10.85 -29.36
C SER A 76 0.63 -10.79 -28.57
N LYS A 77 -0.46 -10.38 -29.23
CA LYS A 77 -1.77 -10.21 -28.59
C LYS A 77 -2.28 -11.49 -27.96
N HIS A 78 -2.17 -12.60 -28.68
CA HIS A 78 -2.56 -13.92 -28.20
C HIS A 78 -1.85 -14.29 -26.88
N LYS A 79 -0.52 -14.15 -26.80
CA LYS A 79 0.22 -14.37 -25.55
C LYS A 79 -0.21 -13.44 -24.42
N ALA A 80 -0.45 -12.16 -24.72
CA ALA A 80 -0.90 -11.21 -23.70
C ALA A 80 -2.26 -11.62 -23.12
N GLU A 81 -3.20 -12.05 -23.97
CA GLU A 81 -4.51 -12.57 -23.55
C GLU A 81 -4.41 -13.89 -22.78
N GLN A 82 -3.52 -14.81 -23.19
CA GLN A 82 -3.29 -16.06 -22.47
C GLN A 82 -2.84 -15.81 -21.02
N TYR A 83 -1.78 -15.02 -20.83
CA TYR A 83 -1.31 -14.65 -19.50
C TYR A 83 -2.38 -13.89 -18.71
N LEU A 84 -3.13 -12.99 -19.35
CA LEU A 84 -4.19 -12.24 -18.69
C LEU A 84 -5.28 -13.15 -18.11
N ASN A 85 -5.65 -14.19 -18.86
CA ASN A 85 -6.70 -15.13 -18.46
C ASN A 85 -6.25 -16.06 -17.34
N GLU A 86 -4.95 -16.30 -17.22
CA GLU A 86 -4.36 -17.13 -16.18
C GLU A 86 -4.14 -16.34 -14.87
N VAL A 87 -4.14 -14.99 -14.86
CA VAL A 87 -4.06 -14.22 -13.59
C VAL A 87 -5.35 -14.42 -12.81
N GLU A 88 -5.20 -14.93 -11.59
CA GLU A 88 -6.30 -15.00 -10.62
C GLU A 88 -6.02 -14.07 -9.44
N ILE A 89 -7.06 -13.35 -9.01
CA ILE A 89 -7.00 -12.57 -7.78
C ILE A 89 -7.65 -13.43 -6.70
N VAL A 90 -6.83 -13.92 -5.78
CA VAL A 90 -7.26 -14.71 -4.63
C VAL A 90 -7.62 -13.77 -3.50
N ILE A 91 -8.84 -13.96 -3.01
CA ILE A 91 -9.42 -13.13 -1.94
C ILE A 91 -9.90 -14.09 -0.87
N GLU A 92 -9.21 -14.07 0.27
CA GLU A 92 -9.57 -14.86 1.43
C GLU A 92 -10.38 -14.00 2.40
N GLU A 93 -11.64 -14.39 2.59
CA GLU A 93 -12.56 -13.74 3.53
C GLU A 93 -12.65 -14.59 4.81
N ALA A 94 -12.33 -13.96 5.93
CA ALA A 94 -12.61 -14.49 7.27
C ALA A 94 -13.45 -13.47 8.05
N GLU A 95 -13.78 -13.77 9.31
CA GLU A 95 -14.59 -12.86 10.14
C GLU A 95 -13.92 -11.47 10.24
N ASN A 96 -14.52 -10.49 9.56
CA ASN A 96 -14.05 -9.11 9.44
C ASN A 96 -12.59 -8.94 8.99
N ARG A 97 -12.13 -9.84 8.12
CA ARG A 97 -10.78 -9.89 7.58
C ARG A 97 -10.82 -10.19 6.09
N ILE A 98 -10.13 -9.38 5.30
CA ILE A 98 -9.98 -9.57 3.85
C ILE A 98 -8.48 -9.62 3.53
N GLU A 99 -8.03 -10.70 2.90
CA GLU A 99 -6.66 -10.84 2.42
C GLU A 99 -6.67 -10.98 0.90
N ILE A 100 -5.92 -10.12 0.20
CA ILE A 100 -5.90 -10.00 -1.26
C ILE A 100 -4.48 -10.27 -1.75
N GLU A 101 -4.37 -11.27 -2.62
CA GLU A 101 -3.13 -11.62 -3.31
C GLU A 101 -3.43 -11.98 -4.77
N ALA A 102 -2.55 -11.61 -5.69
CA ALA A 102 -2.60 -12.12 -7.05
C ALA A 102 -1.80 -13.43 -7.15
N GLU A 103 -2.44 -14.46 -7.68
CA GLU A 103 -1.78 -15.68 -8.10
C GLU A 103 -1.36 -15.61 -9.57
N TYR A 104 -0.13 -16.07 -9.80
CA TYR A 104 0.48 -16.12 -11.13
C TYR A 104 0.85 -17.59 -11.39
N PRO A 105 -0.02 -18.42 -11.97
CA PRO A 105 0.20 -19.87 -12.06
C PRO A 105 1.39 -20.26 -12.95
N TRP A 106 1.84 -19.38 -13.86
CA TRP A 106 3.09 -19.54 -14.62
C TRP A 106 4.34 -19.08 -13.85
N ARG A 107 4.20 -18.75 -12.55
CA ARG A 107 5.33 -18.50 -11.64
C ARG A 107 6.02 -19.84 -11.41
N ASP A 108 7.16 -19.98 -12.09
CA ASP A 108 7.79 -21.25 -12.47
C ASP A 108 8.01 -22.26 -11.32
N GLN A 109 7.80 -23.54 -11.65
CA GLN A 109 7.99 -24.73 -10.80
C GLN A 109 9.47 -25.18 -10.75
N GLY A 110 10.41 -24.22 -10.64
CA GLY A 110 11.86 -24.44 -10.79
C GLY A 110 12.71 -24.01 -9.59
N PHE A 111 14.00 -24.41 -9.60
CA PHE A 111 14.98 -24.09 -8.55
C PHE A 111 15.32 -22.58 -8.57
N GLY A 112 14.65 -21.78 -7.72
CA GLY A 112 14.85 -20.32 -7.63
C GLY A 112 13.57 -19.47 -7.54
N GLY A 113 12.40 -20.06 -7.84
CA GLY A 113 11.07 -19.47 -7.58
C GLY A 113 10.89 -18.00 -7.95
N ILE A 114 10.27 -17.22 -7.06
CA ILE A 114 9.93 -15.80 -7.25
C ILE A 114 11.13 -14.91 -7.61
N LEU A 115 12.33 -15.25 -7.15
CA LEU A 115 13.55 -14.49 -7.44
C LEU A 115 13.92 -14.60 -8.91
N SER A 116 13.82 -15.81 -9.49
CA SER A 116 14.07 -16.02 -10.92
C SER A 116 13.04 -15.29 -11.78
N TRP A 117 11.77 -15.26 -11.37
CA TRP A 117 10.73 -14.57 -12.13
C TRP A 117 10.88 -13.03 -12.08
N LEU A 118 11.27 -12.47 -10.93
CA LEU A 118 11.50 -11.02 -10.77
C LEU A 118 12.72 -10.50 -11.54
N PHE A 119 13.78 -11.29 -11.60
CA PHE A 119 15.09 -10.85 -12.11
C PHE A 119 15.54 -11.57 -13.39
N GLY A 120 14.81 -12.58 -13.84
CA GLY A 120 15.07 -13.34 -15.06
C GLY A 120 14.44 -12.73 -16.31
N GLY A 121 15.01 -13.04 -17.48
CA GLY A 121 14.45 -12.63 -18.78
C GLY A 121 13.42 -13.64 -19.30
N GLY A 122 12.35 -13.16 -19.94
CA GLY A 122 11.41 -14.00 -20.70
C GLY A 122 9.94 -13.98 -20.26
N HIS A 123 9.62 -13.36 -19.12
CA HIS A 123 8.24 -13.26 -18.63
C HIS A 123 7.52 -12.02 -19.18
N PRO A 124 6.16 -12.05 -19.29
CA PRO A 124 5.38 -10.87 -19.68
C PRO A 124 5.55 -9.74 -18.67
N LYS A 125 5.47 -8.49 -19.14
CA LYS A 125 5.36 -7.34 -18.24
C LYS A 125 3.94 -7.28 -17.74
N LEU A 126 3.73 -7.67 -16.49
CA LEU A 126 2.43 -7.72 -15.83
C LEU A 126 2.35 -6.63 -14.76
N LYS A 127 1.21 -5.94 -14.71
CA LYS A 127 0.83 -5.05 -13.60
C LYS A 127 -0.55 -5.42 -13.09
N VAL A 128 -0.71 -5.33 -11.77
CA VAL A 128 -1.98 -5.45 -11.07
C VAL A 128 -2.12 -4.20 -10.22
N ASN A 129 -2.99 -3.28 -10.62
CA ASN A 129 -3.31 -2.09 -9.86
C ASN A 129 -4.53 -2.39 -8.99
N TYR A 130 -4.41 -2.14 -7.70
CA TYR A 130 -5.48 -2.30 -6.73
C TYR A 130 -5.99 -0.94 -6.29
N HIS A 131 -7.31 -0.76 -6.33
CA HIS A 131 -7.98 0.39 -5.75
C HIS A 131 -9.07 -0.10 -4.78
N LEU A 132 -8.87 0.19 -3.49
CA LEU A 132 -9.76 -0.23 -2.42
C LEU A 132 -10.48 0.97 -1.83
N PHE A 133 -11.80 0.88 -1.75
CA PHE A 133 -12.62 1.77 -0.97
C PHE A 133 -13.04 1.06 0.30
N THR A 134 -12.73 1.64 1.45
CA THR A 134 -12.85 0.99 2.77
C THR A 134 -13.67 1.83 3.74
N PRO A 135 -14.26 1.25 4.79
CA PRO A 135 -14.77 2.06 5.90
C PRO A 135 -13.63 2.86 6.52
N LYS A 136 -13.98 3.93 7.24
CA LYS A 136 -12.98 4.82 7.83
C LYS A 136 -12.12 4.11 8.88
N GLU A 137 -12.70 3.20 9.64
CA GLU A 137 -11.99 2.44 10.68
C GLU A 137 -11.58 1.09 10.10
N VAL A 138 -10.28 0.88 9.91
CA VAL A 138 -9.71 -0.35 9.36
C VAL A 138 -8.22 -0.43 9.69
N ASP A 139 -7.79 -1.61 10.13
CA ASP A 139 -6.38 -1.95 10.22
C ASP A 139 -5.90 -2.44 8.85
N MET A 140 -4.75 -1.94 8.40
CA MET A 140 -4.30 -2.10 7.02
C MET A 140 -2.88 -2.61 6.96
N PHE A 141 -2.66 -3.67 6.19
CA PHE A 141 -1.35 -4.07 5.71
C PHE A 141 -1.29 -3.98 4.19
N ALA A 142 -0.42 -3.14 3.66
CA ALA A 142 -0.19 -3.04 2.22
C ALA A 142 1.28 -3.32 1.91
N LYS A 143 1.53 -4.22 0.96
CA LYS A 143 2.88 -4.56 0.52
C LYS A 143 2.99 -4.55 -0.99
N THR A 144 4.05 -3.95 -1.52
CA THR A 144 4.40 -4.03 -2.95
C THR A 144 5.89 -4.20 -3.17
N ILE A 145 6.29 -4.85 -4.27
CA ILE A 145 7.70 -4.91 -4.68
C ILE A 145 8.01 -3.76 -5.64
N ASN A 146 7.21 -3.56 -6.69
CA ASN A 146 7.40 -2.54 -7.71
C ASN A 146 6.09 -1.78 -7.93
N GLY A 147 5.98 -0.62 -7.29
CA GLY A 147 4.77 0.21 -7.36
C GLY A 147 4.63 1.07 -6.12
N GLN A 148 3.76 2.06 -6.18
CA GLN A 148 3.49 2.94 -5.05
C GLN A 148 2.36 2.41 -4.18
N ILE A 149 2.39 2.78 -2.90
CA ILE A 149 1.30 2.56 -1.95
C ILE A 149 0.76 3.92 -1.55
N GLN A 150 -0.54 4.12 -1.70
CA GLN A 150 -1.27 5.32 -1.32
C GLN A 150 -2.42 4.93 -0.39
N ILE A 151 -2.46 5.51 0.81
CA ILE A 151 -3.51 5.24 1.81
C ILE A 151 -4.07 6.58 2.30
N TYR A 152 -5.38 6.76 2.17
CA TYR A 152 -6.06 8.02 2.41
C TYR A 152 -7.23 7.88 3.37
N GLU A 153 -7.27 8.79 4.36
CA GLU A 153 -8.42 9.00 5.26
C GLU A 153 -8.81 7.79 6.13
N VAL A 154 -7.88 6.86 6.34
CA VAL A 154 -8.05 5.66 7.17
C VAL A 154 -7.71 5.93 8.64
N ARG A 155 -8.42 5.25 9.55
CA ARG A 155 -8.19 5.22 11.00
C ARG A 155 -7.95 3.78 11.46
N GLY A 156 -6.80 3.51 12.06
CA GLY A 156 -6.43 2.18 12.53
C GLY A 156 -4.91 2.01 12.55
N ASP A 157 -4.45 0.77 12.75
CA ASP A 157 -3.04 0.43 12.62
C ASP A 157 -2.69 0.21 11.15
N ILE A 158 -1.82 1.07 10.62
CA ILE A 158 -1.42 1.09 9.21
C ILE A 158 0.02 0.61 9.10
N GLU A 159 0.22 -0.45 8.33
CA GLU A 159 1.52 -0.94 7.93
C GLU A 159 1.67 -0.96 6.40
N ALA A 160 2.63 -0.19 5.88
CA ALA A 160 2.91 -0.10 4.46
C ALA A 160 4.36 -0.47 4.16
N ARG A 161 4.57 -1.43 3.25
CA ARG A 161 5.89 -1.95 2.87
C ARG A 161 6.11 -1.92 1.37
N ALA A 162 7.09 -1.18 0.90
CA ALA A 162 7.50 -1.17 -0.50
C ALA A 162 8.96 -1.63 -0.66
N THR A 163 9.34 -2.10 -1.85
CA THR A 163 10.76 -2.26 -2.20
C THR A 163 11.19 -1.16 -3.16
N ASN A 164 10.50 -1.01 -4.28
CA ASN A 164 10.73 0.00 -5.31
C ASN A 164 9.45 0.80 -5.50
N GLY A 165 9.30 1.86 -4.72
CA GLY A 165 8.09 2.65 -4.73
C GLY A 165 7.97 3.62 -3.57
N ARG A 166 7.24 4.70 -3.85
CA ARG A 166 6.84 5.68 -2.86
C ARG A 166 5.73 5.12 -1.97
N ILE A 167 5.78 5.47 -0.69
CA ILE A 167 4.66 5.27 0.23
C ILE A 167 4.10 6.64 0.57
N GLU A 168 2.81 6.82 0.38
CA GLU A 168 2.07 8.02 0.76
C GLU A 168 0.88 7.63 1.64
N VAL A 169 0.86 8.16 2.86
CA VAL A 169 -0.24 7.95 3.80
C VAL A 169 -0.71 9.33 4.24
N LYS A 170 -1.95 9.73 3.92
CA LYS A 170 -2.45 11.08 4.24
C LYS A 170 -3.80 11.09 4.93
N ASN A 171 -3.99 12.10 5.78
CA ASN A 171 -5.19 12.33 6.56
C ASN A 171 -5.59 11.13 7.44
N VAL A 172 -4.60 10.36 7.90
CA VAL A 172 -4.85 9.13 8.66
C VAL A 172 -4.77 9.35 10.17
N ALA A 173 -5.31 8.41 10.95
CA ALA A 173 -5.16 8.41 12.40
C ALA A 173 -4.88 6.99 12.93
N GLY A 174 -4.11 6.87 14.01
CA GLY A 174 -3.68 5.59 14.57
C GLY A 174 -2.16 5.41 14.45
N SER A 175 -1.69 4.16 14.62
CA SER A 175 -0.27 3.82 14.53
C SER A 175 0.13 3.65 13.06
N ILE A 176 1.28 4.19 12.66
CA ILE A 176 1.75 4.13 11.27
C ILE A 176 3.17 3.58 11.22
N ASN A 177 3.33 2.51 10.43
CA ASN A 177 4.60 1.87 10.17
C ASN A 177 4.84 1.77 8.67
N CYS A 178 5.72 2.63 8.14
CA CYS A 178 6.06 2.66 6.72
C CYS A 178 7.51 2.24 6.51
N LYS A 179 7.74 1.31 5.57
CA LYS A 179 9.08 0.88 5.19
C LYS A 179 9.22 0.81 3.67
N THR A 180 10.22 1.45 3.11
CA THR A 180 10.61 1.25 1.70
C THR A 180 12.11 1.08 1.55
N VAL A 181 12.59 0.61 0.40
CA VAL A 181 14.04 0.53 0.11
C VAL A 181 14.41 1.64 -0.86
N ASN A 182 13.75 1.70 -2.01
CA ASN A 182 13.95 2.71 -3.05
C ASN A 182 12.65 3.49 -3.23
N GLY A 183 12.53 4.58 -2.48
CA GLY A 183 11.36 5.42 -2.50
C GLY A 183 11.29 6.37 -1.31
N SER A 184 10.56 7.46 -1.50
CA SER A 184 10.26 8.41 -0.44
C SER A 184 9.04 7.96 0.36
N ILE A 185 8.97 8.40 1.61
CA ILE A 185 7.80 8.21 2.48
C ILE A 185 7.21 9.60 2.75
N LEU A 186 5.92 9.78 2.47
CA LEU A 186 5.15 10.92 2.93
C LEU A 186 4.06 10.40 3.87
N ALA A 187 4.05 10.87 5.11
CA ALA A 187 3.02 10.53 6.08
C ALA A 187 2.41 11.81 6.67
N GLU A 188 1.09 11.87 6.75
CA GLU A 188 0.33 12.98 7.31
C GLU A 188 -0.77 12.43 8.22
N LEU A 189 -0.65 12.73 9.51
CA LEU A 189 -1.73 12.48 10.47
C LEU A 189 -2.81 13.54 10.27
N SER A 190 -4.09 13.16 10.42
CA SER A 190 -5.21 14.10 10.47
C SER A 190 -5.48 14.62 11.89
N GLU A 191 -5.24 13.79 12.90
CA GLU A 191 -5.47 14.10 14.31
C GLU A 191 -4.50 13.36 15.25
N VAL A 192 -4.36 13.86 16.47
CA VAL A 192 -3.56 13.19 17.50
C VAL A 192 -4.38 12.07 18.13
N THR A 193 -3.99 10.83 17.86
CA THR A 193 -4.50 9.63 18.54
C THR A 193 -3.48 9.10 19.54
N LYS A 194 -3.89 8.18 20.41
CA LYS A 194 -2.93 7.46 21.25
C LYS A 194 -2.17 6.46 20.38
N PHE A 195 -0.85 6.47 20.47
CA PHE A 195 0.04 5.50 19.82
C PHE A 195 1.19 5.16 20.76
N GLU A 196 1.69 3.94 20.67
CA GLU A 196 2.92 3.52 21.38
C GLU A 196 4.16 3.82 20.54
N GLU A 197 4.11 3.47 19.25
CA GLU A 197 5.20 3.66 18.30
C GLU A 197 4.68 3.98 16.89
N MET A 198 5.36 4.89 16.20
CA MET A 198 5.27 5.08 14.76
C MET A 198 6.69 5.02 14.17
N SER A 199 6.87 4.27 13.10
CA SER A 199 8.19 4.06 12.49
C SER A 199 8.16 4.28 10.97
N PHE A 200 9.05 5.13 10.49
CA PHE A 200 9.21 5.46 9.07
C PHE A 200 10.65 5.18 8.64
N LYS A 201 10.86 4.21 7.73
CA LYS A 201 12.19 3.73 7.36
C LYS A 201 12.36 3.65 5.85
N THR A 202 13.40 4.27 5.31
CA THR A 202 13.81 4.09 3.91
C THR A 202 15.32 3.89 3.80
N VAL A 203 15.81 3.39 2.66
CA VAL A 203 17.25 3.32 2.38
C VAL A 203 17.64 4.43 1.42
N ASN A 204 16.96 4.51 0.27
CA ASN A 204 17.17 5.49 -0.78
C ASN A 204 15.88 6.28 -0.98
N GLY A 205 15.78 7.42 -0.30
CA GLY A 205 14.62 8.29 -0.35
C GLY A 205 14.53 9.19 0.86
N SER A 206 13.70 10.22 0.72
CA SER A 206 13.43 11.17 1.80
C SER A 206 12.18 10.77 2.58
N ILE A 207 12.12 11.16 3.85
CA ILE A 207 10.94 10.99 4.68
C ILE A 207 10.39 12.36 5.01
N THR A 208 9.12 12.59 4.68
CA THR A 208 8.37 13.77 5.08
C THR A 208 7.24 13.34 6.00
N LEU A 209 7.21 13.90 7.21
CA LEU A 209 6.18 13.64 8.20
C LEU A 209 5.46 14.95 8.54
N ARG A 210 4.14 14.99 8.39
CA ARG A 210 3.27 16.12 8.73
C ARG A 210 2.45 15.75 9.96
N LEU A 211 2.58 16.53 11.03
CA LEU A 211 1.97 16.22 12.32
C LEU A 211 1.18 17.42 12.86
N PRO A 212 0.05 17.19 13.57
CA PRO A 212 -0.63 18.24 14.30
C PRO A 212 0.33 18.93 15.29
N LYS A 213 0.29 20.26 15.38
CA LYS A 213 1.13 21.04 16.30
C LYS A 213 1.08 20.60 17.77
N ASN A 214 -0.06 20.05 18.21
CA ASN A 214 -0.29 19.63 19.59
C ASN A 214 0.14 18.18 19.90
N ILE A 215 0.80 17.47 18.98
CA ILE A 215 1.25 16.09 19.21
C ILE A 215 2.28 16.02 20.36
N ASN A 216 2.19 15.00 21.20
CA ASN A 216 3.18 14.75 22.24
C ASN A 216 3.90 13.44 21.92
N ALA A 217 5.22 13.50 21.70
CA ALA A 217 5.97 12.35 21.24
C ALA A 217 7.41 12.35 21.72
N ASN A 218 7.93 11.17 22.05
CA ASN A 218 9.37 10.96 22.02
C ASN A 218 9.79 10.88 20.55
N PHE A 219 10.84 11.59 20.17
CA PHE A 219 11.23 11.77 18.79
C PHE A 219 12.67 11.33 18.56
N GLU A 220 12.87 10.50 17.54
CA GLU A 220 14.18 10.16 17.04
C GLU A 220 14.20 10.16 15.51
N ALA A 221 15.11 10.93 14.92
CA ALA A 221 15.37 10.94 13.49
C ALA A 221 16.84 10.68 13.21
N LYS A 222 17.15 9.84 12.22
CA LYS A 222 18.52 9.49 11.81
C LYS A 222 18.66 9.43 10.29
N THR A 223 19.69 10.08 9.75
CA THR A 223 20.12 9.95 8.34
C THR A 223 21.62 9.70 8.27
N VAL A 224 22.14 9.09 7.20
CA VAL A 224 23.58 8.99 6.95
C VAL A 224 24.02 10.07 5.96
N ASN A 225 23.40 10.09 4.78
CA ASN A 225 23.66 11.02 3.70
C ASN A 225 22.42 11.89 3.46
N GLY A 226 22.36 13.03 4.14
CA GLY A 226 21.26 13.98 4.05
C GLY A 226 21.24 14.93 5.24
N HIS A 227 20.13 15.63 5.42
CA HIS A 227 19.89 16.51 6.57
C HIS A 227 18.56 16.20 7.25
N ILE A 228 18.43 16.65 8.49
CA ILE A 228 17.21 16.55 9.28
C ILE A 228 16.71 17.97 9.51
N GLU A 229 15.47 18.24 9.13
CA GLU A 229 14.78 19.51 9.34
C GLU A 229 13.47 19.27 10.09
N THR A 230 13.17 20.13 11.05
CA THR A 230 11.90 20.07 11.78
C THR A 230 11.39 21.46 12.14
N ASP A 231 10.07 21.64 12.02
CA ASP A 231 9.39 22.86 12.47
C ASP A 231 9.06 22.81 13.98
N PHE A 232 9.15 21.63 14.60
CA PHE A 232 8.83 21.44 16.02
C PHE A 232 10.01 21.84 16.92
N PRO A 233 9.75 22.55 18.04
CA PRO A 233 10.73 22.69 19.11
C PRO A 233 11.04 21.33 19.74
N ILE A 234 12.30 20.89 19.67
CA ILE A 234 12.73 19.61 20.25
C ILE A 234 13.46 19.84 21.57
N THR A 235 12.93 19.28 22.66
CA THR A 235 13.66 19.18 23.93
C THR A 235 14.66 18.04 23.83
N LEU A 236 15.92 18.39 23.55
CA LEU A 236 16.99 17.42 23.30
C LEU A 236 17.26 16.54 24.52
N GLN A 237 17.61 15.28 24.27
CA GLN A 237 18.01 14.31 25.29
C GLN A 237 19.38 13.73 24.94
N GLY A 238 20.36 13.92 25.82
CA GLY A 238 21.71 13.37 25.65
C GLY A 238 22.58 14.19 24.70
N ARG A 239 23.42 13.49 23.93
CA ARG A 239 24.43 14.11 23.03
C ARG A 239 23.81 14.44 21.67
N ILE A 240 24.16 15.61 21.14
CA ILE A 240 23.78 16.06 19.80
C ILE A 240 24.74 15.45 18.77
N ASP A 241 24.18 14.84 17.73
CA ASP A 241 24.90 14.33 16.56
C ASP A 241 24.39 15.04 15.30
N ARG A 242 25.26 15.33 14.35
CA ARG A 242 24.88 15.98 13.08
C ARG A 242 23.92 15.13 12.24
N HIS A 243 23.94 13.81 12.44
CA HIS A 243 23.20 12.81 11.67
C HIS A 243 22.05 12.17 12.46
N ARG A 244 21.87 12.57 13.73
CA ARG A 244 20.83 12.02 14.61
C ARG A 244 20.29 13.08 15.55
N VAL A 245 18.98 13.28 15.50
CA VAL A 245 18.24 14.12 16.44
C VAL A 245 17.43 13.22 17.36
N ARG A 246 17.59 13.39 18.67
CA ARG A 246 16.82 12.67 19.68
C ARG A 246 16.32 13.64 20.74
N GLY A 247 15.05 13.54 21.08
CA GLY A 247 14.45 14.38 22.11
C GLY A 247 12.96 14.14 22.27
N ARG A 248 12.28 15.17 22.78
CA ARG A 248 10.83 15.18 22.99
C ARG A 248 10.19 16.34 22.24
N ILE A 249 9.08 16.05 21.58
CA ILE A 249 8.12 17.04 21.08
C ILE A 249 7.07 17.26 22.18
N ASN A 250 6.84 18.52 22.53
CA ASN A 250 5.93 18.92 23.61
C ASN A 250 6.21 18.13 24.90
N LYS A 251 5.22 17.39 25.45
CA LYS A 251 5.37 16.66 26.72
C LYS A 251 6.08 15.31 26.61
N GLY A 252 6.38 14.84 25.38
CA GLY A 252 6.77 13.44 25.14
C GLY A 252 5.59 12.47 25.21
N GLY A 253 5.82 11.17 25.00
CA GLY A 253 4.75 10.17 24.97
C GLY A 253 5.12 8.96 24.11
N GLY A 254 4.22 8.55 23.22
CA GLY A 254 4.51 7.55 22.20
C GLY A 254 5.76 7.92 21.38
N SER A 255 6.42 6.93 20.80
CA SER A 255 7.67 7.11 20.09
C SER A 255 7.45 7.31 18.61
N ILE A 256 8.11 8.29 18.01
CA ILE A 256 8.18 8.51 16.56
C ILE A 256 9.62 8.32 16.13
N TYR A 257 9.84 7.32 15.27
CA TYR A 257 11.15 6.96 14.76
C TYR A 257 11.23 7.16 13.25
N LEU A 258 12.20 7.93 12.79
CA LEU A 258 12.48 8.15 11.37
C LEU A 258 13.91 7.74 11.04
N SER A 259 14.10 6.92 10.00
CA SER A 259 15.43 6.56 9.54
C SER A 259 15.55 6.48 8.02
N THR A 260 16.56 7.15 7.48
CA THR A 260 17.01 6.97 6.09
C THR A 260 18.51 6.76 6.02
N VAL A 261 19.02 6.21 4.91
CA VAL A 261 20.46 6.14 4.65
C VAL A 261 20.85 7.24 3.66
N ASN A 262 20.17 7.32 2.52
CA ASN A 262 20.40 8.30 1.46
C ASN A 262 19.13 9.12 1.24
N GLY A 263 19.04 10.25 1.92
CA GLY A 263 17.91 11.16 1.84
C GLY A 263 17.77 12.05 3.06
N SER A 264 16.88 13.02 2.96
CA SER A 264 16.59 13.96 4.04
C SER A 264 15.35 13.55 4.81
N ILE A 265 15.28 13.99 6.06
CA ILE A 265 14.10 13.84 6.92
C ILE A 265 13.54 15.24 7.18
N SER A 266 12.27 15.45 6.85
CA SER A 266 11.56 16.71 7.10
C SER A 266 10.33 16.44 7.96
N VAL A 267 10.23 17.12 9.10
CA VAL A 267 9.08 17.00 10.02
C VAL A 267 8.40 18.34 10.13
N ARG A 268 7.19 18.46 9.58
CA ARG A 268 6.45 19.71 9.47
C ARG A 268 5.26 19.73 10.43
N GLU A 269 5.03 20.88 11.06
CA GLU A 269 3.80 21.11 11.82
C GLU A 269 2.71 21.68 10.91
N TYR A 270 1.45 21.47 11.28
CA TYR A 270 0.29 22.17 10.70
C TYR A 270 -0.73 22.51 11.80
#